data_AF-S8DSP6-F1
#
_entry.id   AF-S8DSP6-F1
#
_cell.length_a   1.000
_cell.length_b   1.000
_cell.length_c   1.000
_cell.angle_alpha   90.00
_cell.angle_beta   90.00
_cell.angle_gamma   90.00
#
_symmetry.space_group_name_H-M   'P 1'
#
loop_
_entity.id
_entity.type
_entity.pdbx_description
1 polymer ?
#
loop_
_entity_poly.entity_id
_entity_poly.type
_entity_poly.pdbx_seq_one_letter_code
_entity_poly.pdbx_strand_id
1 'polypeptide(L)'
;RLLECAKCRRIHYCSRECQKKNWARHKDTVFMDKWIQHLYATDRPAVQKALHWTSWREVADLSPYVSALRLRDDPGRARTHIVFEQSAHTPNAGPRARDKFTVLRCGVFRLSDVLAELEHILGLVPGSALEYFAGLVKDCYEGPLLAVDYSIVRFGDGIIPALESGS
;
A
#
# COMPACT_ATOMS: atom_id res chain seq x y z
N ARG A 1 -17.96 0.87 25.26
CA ARG A 1 -16.81 1.80 25.21
C ARG A 1 -15.97 1.42 24.00
N LEU A 2 -15.74 2.33 23.06
CA LEU A 2 -14.88 2.07 21.90
C LEU A 2 -13.40 2.20 22.30
N LEU A 3 -12.55 1.36 21.72
CA LEU A 3 -11.10 1.38 21.88
C LEU A 3 -10.49 2.33 20.86
N GLU A 4 -9.79 3.34 21.35
CA GLU A 4 -9.07 4.27 20.51
C GLU A 4 -7.66 3.73 20.20
N CYS A 5 -7.19 3.92 18.96
CA CYS A 5 -5.80 3.61 18.66
C CYS A 5 -4.85 4.55 19.41
N ALA A 6 -4.09 4.00 20.36
CA ALA A 6 -3.14 4.78 21.17
C ALA A 6 -2.08 5.54 20.35
N LYS A 7 -1.78 5.11 19.12
CA LYS A 7 -0.72 5.69 18.27
C LYS A 7 -1.20 6.88 17.44
N CYS A 8 -2.44 6.87 16.96
CA CYS A 8 -2.98 7.90 16.07
C CYS A 8 -4.09 8.74 16.71
N ARG A 9 -4.80 8.19 17.70
CA ARG A 9 -5.90 8.83 18.42
C ARG A 9 -7.09 9.28 17.56
N ARG A 10 -7.23 8.74 16.34
CA ARG A 10 -8.27 9.13 15.37
C ARG A 10 -9.27 8.01 15.08
N ILE A 11 -8.82 6.76 15.04
CA ILE A 11 -9.69 5.60 14.74
C ILE A 11 -10.15 4.93 16.02
N HIS A 12 -11.44 4.61 16.06
CA HIS A 12 -12.11 3.93 17.15
C HIS A 12 -12.52 2.52 16.71
N TYR A 13 -12.30 1.54 17.57
CA TYR A 13 -12.59 0.12 17.33
C TYR A 13 -13.57 -0.40 18.38
N CYS A 14 -14.47 -1.30 17.99
CA CYS A 14 -15.36 -1.95 18.95
C CYS A 14 -14.64 -2.99 19.82
N SER A 15 -13.53 -3.56 19.35
CA SER A 15 -12.72 -4.54 20.09
C SER A 15 -11.23 -4.52 19.69
N ARG A 16 -10.36 -5.16 20.49
CA ARG A 16 -8.93 -5.31 20.16
C ARG A 16 -8.72 -6.21 18.93
N GLU A 17 -9.64 -7.14 18.68
CA GLU A 17 -9.60 -8.01 17.50
C GLU A 17 -9.87 -7.19 16.23
N CYS A 18 -10.86 -6.31 16.24
CA CYS A 18 -11.11 -5.39 15.12
C CYS A 18 -9.92 -4.44 14.89
N GLN A 19 -9.26 -3.99 15.97
CA GLN A 19 -8.04 -3.20 15.84
C GLN A 19 -6.90 -4.00 15.19
N LYS A 20 -6.68 -5.26 15.60
CA LYS A 20 -5.66 -6.14 15.02
C LYS A 20 -5.94 -6.44 13.54
N LYS A 21 -7.19 -6.77 13.19
CA LYS A 21 -7.62 -7.01 11.80
C LYS A 21 -7.40 -5.79 10.91
N ASN A 22 -7.66 -4.57 11.41
CA ASN A 22 -7.42 -3.36 10.65
C ASN A 22 -5.96 -2.87 10.71
N TRP A 23 -5.08 -3.51 11.50
CA TRP A 23 -3.76 -2.95 11.81
C TRP A 23 -2.87 -2.83 10.59
N ALA A 24 -2.91 -3.80 9.67
CA ALA A 24 -2.12 -3.78 8.44
C ALA A 24 -2.39 -2.52 7.62
N ARG A 25 -3.68 -2.18 7.39
CA ARG A 25 -4.11 -0.98 6.66
C ARG A 25 -3.93 0.29 7.48
N HIS A 26 -4.24 0.24 8.78
CA HIS A 26 -4.14 1.38 9.66
C HIS A 26 -2.69 1.86 9.88
N LYS A 27 -1.73 0.94 9.98
CA LYS A 27 -0.33 1.29 10.22
C LYS A 27 0.25 2.13 9.08
N ASP A 28 -0.14 1.89 7.83
CA ASP A 28 0.30 2.67 6.66
C ASP A 28 -0.14 4.14 6.79
N THR A 29 -1.43 4.39 7.01
CA THR A 29 -1.96 5.76 7.19
C THR A 29 -1.29 6.53 8.33
N VAL A 30 -1.07 5.88 9.49
CA VAL A 30 -0.40 6.51 10.64
C VAL A 30 1.07 6.79 10.35
N PHE A 31 1.72 5.94 9.57
CA PHE A 31 3.11 6.12 9.18
C PHE A 31 3.25 7.28 8.19
N MET A 32 2.39 7.34 7.17
CA MET A 32 2.31 8.42 6.19
C MET A 32 2.08 9.78 6.85
N ASP A 33 1.12 9.87 7.78
CA ASP A 33 0.86 11.11 8.52
C ASP A 33 2.10 11.59 9.29
N LYS A 34 2.77 10.67 10.00
CA LYS A 34 3.99 11.01 10.74
C LYS A 34 5.12 11.43 9.83
N TRP A 35 5.26 10.80 8.67
CA TRP A 35 6.26 11.19 7.68
C TRP A 35 5.97 12.57 7.11
N ILE A 36 4.72 12.87 6.73
CA ILE A 36 4.32 14.20 6.27
C ILE A 36 4.63 15.26 7.34
N GLN A 37 4.31 14.99 8.61
CA GLN A 37 4.67 15.89 9.73
C GLN A 37 6.18 16.05 9.90
N HIS A 38 6.96 14.99 9.71
CA HIS A 38 8.41 15.08 9.71
C HIS A 38 8.92 15.96 8.56
N LEU A 39 8.40 15.79 7.34
CA LEU A 39 8.73 16.62 6.19
C LEU A 39 8.39 18.10 6.41
N TYR A 40 7.27 18.41 7.09
CA TYR A 40 6.97 19.80 7.46
C TYR A 40 8.08 20.45 8.31
N ALA A 41 8.78 19.65 9.12
CA ALA A 41 9.89 20.08 9.95
C ALA A 41 11.25 20.07 9.24
N THR A 42 11.46 19.19 8.25
CA THR A 42 12.79 18.95 7.65
C THR A 42 12.92 19.33 6.18
N ASP A 43 11.88 19.16 5.37
CA ASP A 43 11.90 19.38 3.91
C ASP A 43 10.51 19.79 3.41
N ARG A 44 10.23 21.09 3.51
CA ARG A 44 8.95 21.68 3.09
C ARG A 44 8.62 21.46 1.60
N PRO A 45 9.57 21.59 0.65
CA PRO A 45 9.31 21.24 -0.74
C PRO A 45 8.81 19.80 -0.93
N ALA A 46 9.33 18.83 -0.17
CA ALA A 46 8.89 17.44 -0.26
C ALA A 46 7.46 17.20 0.27
N VAL A 47 6.94 18.07 1.14
CA VAL A 47 5.57 17.97 1.69
C VAL A 47 4.53 17.93 0.57
N GLN A 48 4.62 18.84 -0.41
CA GLN A 48 3.62 18.91 -1.48
C GLN A 48 3.63 17.62 -2.32
N LYS A 49 4.80 17.04 -2.54
CA LYS A 49 4.95 15.74 -3.22
C LYS A 49 4.33 14.60 -2.42
N ALA A 50 4.52 14.60 -1.10
CA ALA A 50 3.88 13.62 -0.21
C ALA A 50 2.35 13.74 -0.19
N LEU A 51 1.81 14.97 -0.14
CA LEU A 51 0.36 15.21 -0.23
C LEU A 51 -0.20 14.73 -1.57
N HIS A 52 0.46 15.07 -2.68
CA HIS A 52 0.09 14.56 -3.99
C HIS A 52 0.14 13.03 -4.05
N TRP A 53 1.13 12.40 -3.40
CA TRP A 53 1.26 10.95 -3.37
C TRP A 53 0.07 10.29 -2.69
N THR A 54 -0.30 10.77 -1.50
CA THR A 54 -1.48 10.28 -0.78
C THR A 54 -2.75 10.44 -1.61
N SER A 55 -3.03 11.63 -2.14
CA SER A 55 -4.25 11.86 -2.93
C SER A 55 -4.27 11.09 -4.25
N TRP A 56 -3.12 10.89 -4.91
CA TRP A 56 -3.05 10.13 -6.15
C TRP A 56 -3.36 8.64 -5.91
N ARG A 57 -2.82 8.05 -4.83
CA ARG A 57 -3.08 6.64 -4.46
C ARG A 57 -4.57 6.37 -4.22
N GLU A 58 -5.28 7.30 -3.58
CA GLU A 58 -6.72 7.18 -3.31
C GLU A 58 -7.59 7.13 -4.58
N VAL A 59 -7.11 7.69 -5.70
CA VAL A 59 -7.84 7.77 -6.97
C VAL A 59 -7.21 6.95 -8.10
N ALA A 60 -6.14 6.22 -7.81
CA ALA A 60 -5.43 5.41 -8.79
C ALA A 60 -6.31 4.22 -9.23
N ASP A 61 -6.44 4.01 -10.54
CA ASP A 61 -7.22 2.90 -11.09
C ASP A 61 -6.47 1.58 -10.88
N LEU A 62 -7.09 0.65 -10.15
CA LEU A 62 -6.54 -0.67 -9.86
C LEU A 62 -6.96 -1.73 -10.89
N SER A 63 -7.95 -1.44 -11.75
CA SER A 63 -8.49 -2.41 -12.70
C SER A 63 -7.46 -3.04 -13.66
N PRO A 64 -6.38 -2.34 -14.10
CA PRO A 64 -5.38 -2.95 -14.98
C PRO A 64 -4.64 -4.13 -14.33
N TYR A 65 -4.46 -4.12 -13.00
CA TYR A 65 -3.70 -5.16 -12.31
C TYR A 65 -4.45 -6.48 -12.22
N VAL A 66 -5.78 -6.46 -12.17
CA VAL A 66 -6.61 -7.68 -12.26
C VAL A 66 -6.28 -8.46 -13.54
N SER A 67 -6.10 -7.72 -14.64
CA SER A 67 -5.71 -8.29 -15.94
C SER A 67 -4.25 -8.75 -15.94
N ALA A 68 -3.33 -7.93 -15.44
CA ALA A 68 -1.90 -8.28 -15.38
C ALA A 68 -1.62 -9.53 -14.51
N LEU A 69 -2.31 -9.65 -13.39
CA LEU A 69 -2.27 -10.80 -12.50
C LEU A 69 -3.08 -11.99 -13.01
N ARG A 70 -3.85 -11.84 -14.10
CA ARG A 70 -4.70 -12.89 -14.68
C ARG A 70 -5.66 -13.52 -13.64
N LEU A 71 -6.20 -12.70 -12.74
CA LEU A 71 -7.00 -13.20 -11.62
C LEU A 71 -8.33 -13.84 -12.05
N ARG A 72 -8.81 -13.50 -13.25
CA ARG A 72 -9.99 -14.15 -13.85
C ARG A 72 -9.73 -15.60 -14.22
N ASP A 73 -8.50 -15.92 -14.64
CA ASP A 73 -8.09 -17.27 -15.04
C ASP A 73 -7.63 -18.08 -13.82
N ASP A 74 -6.84 -17.44 -12.94
CA ASP A 74 -6.26 -18.06 -11.75
C ASP A 74 -6.29 -17.07 -10.57
N PRO A 75 -7.37 -17.09 -9.77
CA PRO A 75 -7.48 -16.30 -8.54
C PRO A 75 -6.36 -16.58 -7.52
N GLY A 76 -5.75 -17.77 -7.58
CA GLY A 76 -4.63 -18.15 -6.70
C GLY A 76 -3.39 -17.28 -6.91
N ARG A 77 -3.26 -16.62 -8.06
CA ARG A 77 -2.16 -15.68 -8.32
C ARG A 77 -2.15 -14.50 -7.38
N ALA A 78 -3.29 -14.08 -6.84
CA ALA A 78 -3.35 -13.01 -5.85
C ALA A 78 -2.56 -13.32 -4.57
N ARG A 79 -2.33 -14.60 -4.26
CA ARG A 79 -1.60 -15.07 -3.07
C ARG A 79 -0.12 -15.37 -3.32
N THR A 80 0.25 -15.54 -4.57
CA THR A 80 1.59 -16.00 -4.97
C THR A 80 2.35 -14.96 -5.77
N HIS A 81 1.66 -13.93 -6.25
CA HIS A 81 2.21 -12.87 -7.06
C HIS A 81 1.91 -11.50 -6.47
N ILE A 82 2.78 -10.55 -6.79
CA ILE A 82 2.70 -9.16 -6.37
C ILE A 82 3.01 -8.26 -7.55
N VAL A 83 2.34 -7.11 -7.59
CA VAL A 83 2.64 -6.06 -8.57
C VAL A 83 3.68 -5.13 -7.99
N PHE A 84 4.71 -4.82 -8.76
CA PHE A 84 5.63 -3.72 -8.49
C PHE A 84 5.35 -2.59 -9.45
N GLU A 85 5.17 -1.41 -8.89
CA GLU A 85 4.92 -0.19 -9.65
C GLU A 85 5.90 0.91 -9.24
N GLN A 86 6.69 1.35 -10.22
CA GLN A 86 7.54 2.52 -10.08
C GLN A 86 6.82 3.74 -10.67
N SER A 87 6.63 4.76 -9.85
CA SER A 87 5.93 5.99 -10.23
C SER A 87 6.81 7.22 -10.09
N ALA A 88 6.64 8.17 -11.01
CA ALA A 88 7.32 9.47 -10.99
C ALA A 88 6.35 10.60 -10.71
N HIS A 89 6.82 11.59 -9.94
CA HIS A 89 6.03 12.76 -9.57
C HIS A 89 5.98 13.76 -10.73
N THR A 90 4.77 14.10 -11.18
CA THR A 90 4.47 14.99 -12.31
C THR A 90 3.57 16.15 -11.85
N PRO A 91 4.09 17.08 -11.02
CA PRO A 91 3.25 18.09 -10.35
C PRO A 91 2.48 19.00 -11.30
N ASN A 92 2.98 19.18 -12.53
CA ASN A 92 2.47 20.13 -13.52
C ASN A 92 1.69 19.48 -14.67
N ALA A 93 1.49 18.16 -14.68
CA ALA A 93 0.84 17.47 -15.80
C ALA A 93 -0.68 17.73 -15.89
N GLY A 94 -1.31 18.12 -14.79
CA GLY A 94 -2.72 18.48 -14.75
C GLY A 94 -3.19 18.90 -13.35
N PRO A 95 -4.41 19.43 -13.21
CA PRO A 95 -4.92 19.92 -11.93
C PRO A 95 -5.45 18.80 -11.03
N ARG A 96 -5.73 17.60 -11.54
CA ARG A 96 -6.38 16.52 -10.77
C ARG A 96 -5.35 15.69 -10.02
N ALA A 97 -5.77 15.05 -8.93
CA ALA A 97 -4.91 14.16 -8.15
C ALA A 97 -4.29 13.05 -9.01
N ARG A 98 -5.08 12.42 -9.90
CA ARG A 98 -4.62 11.36 -10.83
C ARG A 98 -3.52 11.80 -11.80
N ASP A 99 -3.38 13.11 -12.05
CA ASP A 99 -2.39 13.65 -12.98
C ASP A 99 -1.02 13.87 -12.30
N LYS A 100 -0.95 13.78 -10.96
CA LYS A 100 0.25 14.14 -10.19
C LYS A 100 1.34 13.07 -10.19
N PHE A 101 1.03 11.85 -10.59
CA PHE A 101 2.01 10.80 -10.78
C PHE A 101 1.74 10.05 -12.07
N THR A 102 2.83 9.59 -12.68
CA THR A 102 2.79 8.69 -13.83
C THR A 102 3.53 7.40 -13.51
N VAL A 103 2.99 6.29 -13.99
CA VAL A 103 3.62 4.97 -13.85
C VAL A 103 4.72 4.86 -14.90
N LEU A 104 5.96 4.72 -14.44
CA LEU A 104 7.11 4.52 -15.31
C LEU A 104 7.33 3.06 -15.66
N ARG A 105 7.16 2.18 -14.67
CA ARG A 105 7.37 0.73 -14.81
C ARG A 105 6.35 0.00 -13.98
N CYS A 106 5.82 -1.08 -14.51
CA CYS A 106 4.93 -2.00 -13.81
C CYS A 106 5.32 -3.42 -14.17
N GLY A 107 5.39 -4.30 -13.17
CA GLY A 107 5.72 -5.71 -13.37
C GLY A 107 5.01 -6.61 -12.37
N VAL A 108 4.76 -7.86 -12.76
CA VAL A 108 4.18 -8.89 -11.91
C VAL A 108 5.27 -9.91 -11.58
N PHE A 109 5.48 -10.15 -10.29
CA PHE A 109 6.52 -11.04 -9.80
C PHE A 109 5.91 -12.09 -8.89
N ARG A 110 6.53 -13.26 -8.81
CA ARG A 110 6.20 -14.21 -7.74
C ARG A 110 6.76 -13.67 -6.43
N LEU A 111 5.97 -13.73 -5.36
CA LEU A 111 6.38 -13.27 -4.03
C LEU A 111 7.70 -13.91 -3.61
N SER A 112 7.84 -15.22 -3.80
CA SER A 112 9.05 -15.99 -3.47
C SER A 112 10.33 -15.44 -4.09
N ASP A 113 10.23 -14.84 -5.26
CA ASP A 113 11.37 -14.43 -6.08
C ASP A 113 11.85 -13.02 -5.72
N VAL A 114 11.05 -12.26 -4.96
CA VAL A 114 11.28 -10.84 -4.66
C VAL A 114 11.17 -10.51 -3.16
N LEU A 115 11.21 -11.51 -2.27
CA LEU A 115 11.05 -11.28 -0.83
C LEU A 115 12.11 -10.33 -0.27
N ALA A 116 13.38 -10.51 -0.66
CA ALA A 116 14.47 -9.67 -0.16
C ALA A 116 14.34 -8.22 -0.63
N GLU A 117 13.96 -8.02 -1.89
CA GLU A 117 13.68 -6.71 -2.47
C GLU A 117 12.48 -6.04 -1.79
N LEU A 118 11.43 -6.80 -1.48
CA LEU A 118 10.27 -6.31 -0.73
C LEU A 118 10.66 -5.86 0.68
N GLU A 119 11.51 -6.62 1.37
CA GLU A 119 12.02 -6.23 2.68
C GLU A 119 12.81 -4.94 2.61
N HIS A 120 13.68 -4.81 1.61
CA HIS A 120 14.45 -3.60 1.39
C HIS A 120 13.56 -2.38 1.09
N ILE A 121 12.63 -2.52 0.15
CA ILE A 121 11.74 -1.43 -0.28
C ILE A 121 10.80 -0.99 0.85
N LEU A 122 10.22 -1.95 1.57
CA LEU A 122 9.26 -1.66 2.64
C LEU A 122 9.94 -1.40 4.00
N GLY A 123 11.28 -1.49 4.06
CA GLY A 123 12.04 -1.35 5.30
C GLY A 123 11.66 -2.39 6.36
N LEU A 124 11.36 -3.61 5.93
CA LEU A 124 11.06 -4.73 6.83
C LEU A 124 12.36 -5.34 7.39
N VAL A 125 12.21 -6.09 8.48
CA VAL A 125 13.33 -6.86 9.02
C VAL A 125 13.69 -7.97 8.02
N PRO A 126 14.98 -8.21 7.73
CA PRO A 126 15.38 -9.29 6.84
C PRO A 126 14.82 -10.65 7.28
N GLY A 127 14.23 -11.40 6.35
CA GLY A 127 13.58 -12.70 6.58
C GLY A 127 12.15 -12.64 7.13
N SER A 128 11.57 -11.45 7.32
CA SER A 128 10.21 -11.27 7.87
C SER A 128 9.11 -11.09 6.83
N ALA A 129 9.44 -10.88 5.55
CA ALA A 129 8.43 -10.63 4.52
C ALA A 129 7.43 -11.77 4.38
N LEU A 130 7.88 -13.03 4.45
CA LEU A 130 6.99 -14.18 4.30
C LEU A 130 5.84 -14.17 5.33
N GLU A 131 6.16 -13.93 6.61
CA GLU A 131 5.17 -13.85 7.69
C GLU A 131 4.28 -12.62 7.51
N TYR A 132 4.88 -11.48 7.12
CA TYR A 132 4.17 -10.24 6.87
C TYR A 132 3.12 -10.36 5.76
N PHE A 133 3.46 -10.97 4.62
CA PHE A 133 2.54 -11.20 3.51
C PHE A 133 1.54 -12.34 3.78
N ALA A 134 1.93 -13.38 4.52
CA ALA A 134 1.00 -14.42 4.96
C ALA A 134 -0.13 -13.84 5.84
N GLY A 135 0.19 -12.88 6.71
CA GLY A 135 -0.81 -12.15 7.50
C GLY A 135 -1.79 -11.35 6.64
N LEU A 136 -1.28 -10.63 5.63
CA LEU A 136 -2.09 -9.85 4.70
C LEU A 136 -3.08 -10.71 3.91
N VAL A 137 -2.63 -11.86 3.39
CA VAL A 137 -3.49 -12.78 2.62
C VAL A 137 -4.59 -13.40 3.51
N LYS A 138 -4.32 -13.58 4.81
CA LYS A 138 -5.27 -14.17 5.75
C LYS A 138 -6.39 -13.21 6.16
N ASP A 139 -6.08 -11.92 6.31
CA ASP A 139 -7.06 -10.89 6.69
C ASP A 139 -8.11 -10.62 5.59
N CYS A 140 -7.83 -11.01 4.35
CA CYS A 140 -8.72 -10.90 3.19
C CYS A 140 -9.81 -11.99 3.11
N TYR A 141 -9.75 -13.03 3.97
CA TYR A 141 -10.58 -14.24 3.82
C TYR A 141 -11.85 -14.29 4.69
N GLU A 142 -12.07 -13.32 5.56
CA GLU A 142 -13.22 -13.31 6.50
C GLU A 142 -14.39 -12.41 6.04
N GLY A 143 -14.41 -12.00 4.77
CA GLY A 143 -15.50 -11.20 4.17
C GLY A 143 -16.61 -12.06 3.55
N PRO A 144 -17.88 -11.61 3.48
CA PRO A 144 -19.01 -12.40 2.96
C PRO A 144 -19.00 -12.59 1.43
N LEU A 145 -18.00 -12.07 0.72
CA LEU A 145 -17.96 -12.02 -0.75
C LEU A 145 -16.62 -12.57 -1.25
N LEU A 146 -16.69 -13.29 -2.37
CA LEU A 146 -15.61 -13.86 -3.19
C LEU A 146 -14.65 -12.81 -3.78
N ALA A 147 -14.31 -11.74 -3.04
CA ALA A 147 -13.36 -10.74 -3.47
C ALA A 147 -11.95 -11.35 -3.45
N VAL A 148 -11.25 -11.25 -4.59
CA VAL A 148 -9.88 -11.73 -4.73
C VAL A 148 -8.96 -10.55 -4.44
N ASP A 149 -8.56 -10.41 -3.19
CA ASP A 149 -7.65 -9.34 -2.79
C ASP A 149 -6.22 -9.66 -3.26
N TYR A 150 -5.58 -8.72 -3.96
CA TYR A 150 -4.21 -8.83 -4.45
C TYR A 150 -3.35 -7.67 -3.98
N SER A 151 -2.03 -7.89 -3.92
CA SER A 151 -1.07 -6.91 -3.39
C SER A 151 -0.33 -6.14 -4.48
N ILE A 152 -0.12 -4.85 -4.23
CA ILE A 152 0.67 -3.94 -5.08
C ILE A 152 1.66 -3.19 -4.19
N VAL A 153 2.95 -3.21 -4.55
CA VAL A 153 3.95 -2.29 -3.99
C VAL A 153 4.18 -1.15 -4.96
N ARG A 154 3.91 0.06 -4.49
CA ARG A 154 4.17 1.30 -5.21
C ARG A 154 5.33 2.04 -4.60
N PHE A 155 6.27 2.49 -5.43
CA PHE A 155 7.44 3.22 -4.98
C PHE A 155 7.90 4.23 -6.02
N GLY A 156 8.79 5.12 -5.62
CA GLY A 156 9.35 6.14 -6.50
C GLY A 156 10.31 7.05 -5.75
N ASP A 157 11.03 7.87 -6.49
CA ASP A 157 12.05 8.73 -5.90
C ASP A 157 11.44 9.75 -4.94
N GLY A 158 11.97 9.84 -3.72
CA GLY A 158 11.54 10.83 -2.73
C GLY A 158 10.10 10.67 -2.24
N ILE A 159 9.51 9.49 -2.39
CA ILE A 159 8.23 9.10 -1.76
C ILE A 159 8.41 7.83 -0.95
N ILE A 160 7.60 7.68 0.09
CA ILE A 160 7.56 6.44 0.86
C ILE A 160 6.92 5.34 0.02
N PRO A 161 7.58 4.16 -0.08
CA PRO A 161 6.98 2.98 -0.67
C PRO A 161 5.72 2.56 0.08
N ALA A 162 4.70 2.20 -0.67
CA ALA A 162 3.39 1.86 -0.16
C ALA A 162 3.01 0.45 -0.60
N LEU A 163 2.52 -0.34 0.35
CA LEU A 163 1.89 -1.62 0.06
C LEU A 163 0.37 -1.45 0.13
N GLU A 164 -0.30 -1.80 -0.95
CA GLU A 164 -1.74 -1.68 -1.10
C GLU A 164 -2.39 -3.01 -1.45
N SER A 165 -3.67 -3.12 -1.11
CA SER A 165 -4.56 -4.20 -1.54
C SER A 165 -5.56 -3.65 -2.56
N GLY A 166 -5.68 -4.31 -3.71
CA GLY A 166 -6.77 -4.14 -4.65
C GLY A 166 -7.74 -5.32 -4.58
N SER A 167 -8.98 -5.13 -5.02
CA SER A 167 -10.04 -6.16 -5.06
C SER A 167 -10.83 -6.13 -6.36
#